data_AF-A0A2G9TZA1-F1
#
_entry.id   AF-A0A2G9TZA1-F1
#
_cell.length_a   1.000
_cell.length_b   1.000
_cell.length_c   1.000
_cell.angle_alpha   90.00
_cell.angle_beta   90.00
_cell.angle_gamma   90.00
#
_symmetry.space_group_name_H-M   'P 1'
#
loop_
_entity.id
_entity.type
_entity.pdbx_description
1 polymer ?
#
loop_
_entity_poly.entity_id
_entity_poly.type
_entity_poly.pdbx_seq_one_letter_code
_entity_poly.pdbx_strand_id
1 'polypeptide(L)'
;MAIYGQNPVHGRLLLCRLAKLRDNSRLCDVTLVVEGTRINAHRVVLAAATDYFEAMFTNDMAESHSETIELKDVEASALEALINFCYYGRIRISSTNVWSVLPAACLLQLNEVKEQCSEFLEKRLGASNCLKIRAFADTYACDGLLRCAHEYILHNFKVFEAVVEWVRRGVKVAVFDNFLYAVGGYDGNMHLKSTE
;
A
#
# COMPACT_ATOMS: atom_id res chain seq x y z
N MET A 1 -1.05 -17.32 46.79
CA MET A 1 -0.24 -16.83 45.65
C MET A 1 -1.02 -15.67 45.03
N ALA A 2 -0.53 -14.44 45.11
CA ALA A 2 -1.22 -13.29 44.51
C ALA A 2 -0.65 -13.07 43.11
N ILE A 3 -1.44 -13.35 42.08
CA ILE A 3 -1.12 -12.95 40.71
C ILE A 3 -1.57 -11.50 40.60
N TYR A 4 -0.61 -10.57 40.58
CA TYR A 4 -0.91 -9.19 40.22
C TYR A 4 -1.38 -9.19 38.75
N GLY A 5 -2.56 -8.61 38.50
CA GLY A 5 -3.20 -8.62 37.18
C GLY A 5 -2.33 -8.00 36.08
N GLN A 6 -2.69 -8.26 34.82
CA GLN A 6 -1.98 -7.69 33.67
C GLN A 6 -1.93 -6.16 33.75
N ASN A 7 -0.72 -5.58 33.69
CA ASN A 7 -0.54 -4.15 33.57
C ASN A 7 -0.91 -3.72 32.12
N PRO A 8 -1.99 -2.95 31.93
CA PRO A 8 -2.52 -2.64 30.59
C PRO A 8 -1.56 -1.78 29.74
N VAL A 9 -0.59 -1.10 30.35
CA VAL A 9 0.40 -0.27 29.63
C VAL A 9 1.73 -0.96 29.40
N HIS A 10 1.92 -2.19 29.89
CA HIS A 10 3.21 -2.88 29.84
C HIS A 10 3.73 -3.05 28.40
N GLY A 11 2.89 -3.54 27.48
CA GLY A 11 3.28 -3.73 26.07
C GLY A 11 3.70 -2.43 25.38
N ARG A 12 2.92 -1.35 25.56
CA ARG A 12 3.25 -0.02 25.02
C ARG A 12 4.57 0.50 25.59
N LEU A 13 4.80 0.39 26.89
CA LEU A 13 6.05 0.84 27.52
C LEU A 13 7.26 0.03 27.05
N LEU A 14 7.10 -1.28 26.90
CA LEU A 14 8.14 -2.16 26.36
C LEU A 14 8.52 -1.75 24.94
N LEU A 15 7.53 -1.56 24.06
CA LEU A 15 7.76 -1.14 22.68
C LEU A 15 8.43 0.24 22.61
N CYS A 16 8.01 1.21 23.43
CA CYS A 16 8.69 2.51 23.53
C CYS A 16 10.17 2.38 23.97
N ARG A 17 10.52 1.39 24.80
CA ARG A 17 11.91 1.15 25.20
C ARG A 17 12.70 0.49 24.07
N LEU A 18 12.09 -0.44 23.33
CA LEU A 18 12.70 -1.06 22.13
C LEU A 18 12.96 -0.02 21.04
N ALA A 19 12.04 0.94 20.86
CA ALA A 19 12.24 2.08 19.95
C ALA A 19 13.44 2.94 20.37
N LYS A 20 13.54 3.30 21.66
CA LYS A 20 14.73 4.02 22.19
C LYS A 20 16.03 3.26 21.98
N LEU A 21 16.03 1.93 22.06
CA LEU A 21 17.22 1.13 21.77
C LEU A 21 17.61 1.26 20.29
N ARG A 22 16.64 1.18 19.38
CA ARG A 22 16.85 1.38 17.93
C ARG A 22 17.38 2.78 17.63
N ASP A 23 16.78 3.84 18.19
CA ASP A 23 17.20 5.23 17.95
C ASP A 23 18.68 5.45 18.36
N ASN A 24 19.15 4.73 19.38
CA ASN A 24 20.54 4.77 19.83
C ASN A 24 21.43 3.69 19.16
N SER A 25 20.91 2.98 18.14
CA SER A 25 21.58 1.84 17.48
C SER A 25 22.13 0.79 18.46
N ARG A 26 21.41 0.53 19.55
CA ARG A 26 21.81 -0.45 20.58
C ARG A 26 21.05 -1.75 20.39
N LEU A 27 21.80 -2.85 20.39
CA LEU A 27 21.26 -4.22 20.23
C LEU A 27 20.60 -4.50 18.88
N CYS A 28 20.74 -3.59 17.90
CA CYS A 28 20.33 -3.84 16.52
C CYS A 28 21.16 -4.98 15.94
N ASP A 29 20.48 -6.01 15.46
CA ASP A 29 21.03 -7.27 14.94
C ASP A 29 20.75 -7.44 13.43
N VAL A 30 20.18 -6.41 12.78
CA VAL A 30 20.01 -6.35 11.32
C VAL A 30 20.11 -4.92 10.80
N THR A 31 20.70 -4.76 9.61
CA THR A 31 20.66 -3.53 8.81
C THR A 31 19.92 -3.77 7.51
N LEU A 32 18.82 -3.05 7.29
CA LEU A 32 18.12 -3.04 6.01
C LEU A 32 18.78 -2.00 5.10
N VAL A 33 19.04 -2.37 3.85
CA VAL A 33 19.64 -1.50 2.84
C VAL A 33 18.67 -1.33 1.69
N VAL A 34 18.36 -0.08 1.35
CA VAL A 34 17.44 0.27 0.26
C VAL A 34 17.95 1.55 -0.40
N GLU A 35 18.15 1.52 -1.72
CA GLU A 35 18.66 2.68 -2.48
C GLU A 35 19.93 3.32 -1.87
N GLY A 36 20.82 2.48 -1.29
CA GLY A 36 22.02 2.92 -0.59
C GLY A 36 21.81 3.48 0.83
N THR A 37 20.57 3.66 1.26
CA THR A 37 20.20 4.06 2.63
C THR A 37 20.26 2.86 3.56
N ARG A 38 20.85 3.02 4.74
CA ARG A 38 20.99 1.97 5.77
C ARG A 38 20.06 2.25 6.94
N ILE A 39 19.26 1.25 7.34
CA ILE A 39 18.29 1.33 8.43
C ILE A 39 18.58 0.22 9.44
N ASN A 40 19.05 0.60 10.63
CA ASN A 40 19.30 -0.35 11.73
C ASN A 40 17.98 -0.73 12.41
N ALA A 41 17.80 -2.02 12.71
CA ALA A 41 16.61 -2.52 13.39
C ALA A 41 16.91 -3.77 14.23
N HIS A 42 15.88 -4.23 14.94
CA HIS A 42 15.87 -5.47 15.70
C HIS A 42 15.06 -6.53 14.95
N ARG A 43 15.66 -7.67 14.62
CA ARG A 43 14.99 -8.78 13.91
C ARG A 43 13.73 -9.21 14.64
N VAL A 44 13.80 -9.34 15.96
CA VAL A 44 12.65 -9.75 16.78
C VAL A 44 11.48 -8.76 16.73
N VAL A 45 11.74 -7.46 16.64
CA VAL A 45 10.66 -6.45 16.57
C VAL A 45 9.99 -6.50 15.21
N LEU A 46 10.79 -6.62 14.14
CA LEU A 46 10.28 -6.71 12.78
C LEU A 46 9.51 -8.02 12.54
N ALA A 47 10.06 -9.16 12.97
CA ALA A 47 9.38 -10.45 12.89
C ALA A 47 8.07 -10.48 13.68
N ALA A 48 8.05 -9.89 14.89
CA ALA A 48 6.81 -9.78 15.66
C ALA A 48 5.78 -8.83 15.05
N ALA A 49 6.20 -7.92 14.16
CA ALA A 49 5.32 -6.96 13.51
C ALA A 49 4.78 -7.45 12.17
N THR A 50 5.53 -8.28 11.42
CA THR A 50 5.13 -8.77 10.11
C THR A 50 5.59 -10.19 9.80
N ASP A 51 4.69 -10.97 9.21
CA ASP A 51 4.95 -12.33 8.73
C ASP A 51 6.06 -12.36 7.66
N TYR A 52 6.19 -11.28 6.86
CA TYR A 52 7.28 -11.13 5.89
C TYR A 52 8.66 -11.21 6.54
N PHE A 53 8.88 -10.43 7.61
CA PHE A 53 10.16 -10.44 8.33
C PHE A 53 10.31 -11.68 9.21
N GLU A 54 9.21 -12.22 9.76
CA GLU A 54 9.24 -13.48 10.48
C GLU A 54 9.76 -14.61 9.57
N ALA A 55 9.16 -14.78 8.39
CA ALA A 55 9.60 -15.77 7.42
C ALA A 55 11.04 -15.54 6.96
N MET A 56 11.42 -14.29 6.69
CA MET A 56 12.79 -13.93 6.30
C MET A 56 13.83 -14.29 7.38
N PHE A 57 13.49 -14.13 8.66
CA PHE A 57 14.44 -14.32 9.75
C PHE A 57 14.45 -15.72 10.36
N THR A 58 13.40 -16.51 10.15
CA THR A 58 13.24 -17.84 10.74
C THR A 58 13.44 -18.98 9.75
N ASN A 59 13.40 -18.72 8.43
CA ASN A 59 13.70 -19.75 7.44
C ASN A 59 15.21 -20.03 7.37
N ASP A 60 15.61 -21.28 7.14
CA ASP A 60 17.02 -21.71 6.98
C ASP A 60 17.63 -21.31 5.61
N MET A 61 17.41 -20.07 5.17
CA MET A 61 18.01 -19.47 3.98
C MET A 61 19.21 -18.60 4.32
N ALA A 62 20.10 -18.32 3.37
CA ALA A 62 21.31 -17.53 3.62
C ALA A 62 21.01 -16.12 4.19
N GLU A 63 19.88 -15.54 3.81
CA GLU A 63 19.38 -14.25 4.31
C GLU A 63 19.07 -14.26 5.81
N SER A 64 18.75 -15.42 6.40
CA SER A 64 18.45 -15.52 7.83
C SER A 64 19.70 -15.45 8.72
N HIS A 65 20.88 -15.54 8.14
CA HIS A 65 22.16 -15.37 8.84
C HIS A 65 22.89 -14.08 8.46
N SER A 66 22.37 -13.30 7.52
CA SER A 66 23.01 -12.04 7.10
C SER A 66 22.68 -10.90 8.06
N GLU A 67 23.69 -10.18 8.51
CA GLU A 67 23.53 -8.95 9.29
C GLU A 67 23.04 -7.77 8.44
N THR A 68 23.15 -7.87 7.11
CA THR A 68 22.73 -6.83 6.16
C THR A 68 21.83 -7.42 5.09
N ILE A 69 20.66 -6.80 4.90
CA ILE A 69 19.64 -7.28 3.95
C ILE A 69 19.31 -6.17 2.99
N GLU A 70 19.52 -6.42 1.70
CA GLU A 70 19.17 -5.50 0.65
C GLU A 70 17.73 -5.74 0.19
N LEU A 71 16.90 -4.71 0.32
CA LEU A 71 15.51 -4.72 -0.13
C LEU A 71 15.41 -3.98 -1.46
N LYS A 72 14.77 -4.63 -2.43
CA LYS A 72 14.49 -4.10 -3.77
C LYS A 72 13.00 -3.74 -3.87
N ASP A 73 12.67 -2.97 -4.89
CA ASP A 73 11.28 -2.62 -5.25
C ASP A 73 10.51 -1.81 -4.19
N VAL A 74 11.24 -1.11 -3.30
CA VAL A 74 10.68 -0.19 -2.30
C VAL A 74 11.51 1.09 -2.26
N GLU A 75 10.85 2.23 -2.12
CA GLU A 75 11.49 3.53 -1.91
C GLU A 75 12.02 3.63 -0.46
N ALA A 76 13.23 4.17 -0.27
CA ALA A 76 13.84 4.28 1.05
C ALA A 76 12.96 5.02 2.08
N SER A 77 12.26 6.07 1.65
CA SER A 77 11.38 6.87 2.50
C SER A 77 10.15 6.08 2.97
N ALA A 78 9.60 5.23 2.11
CA ALA A 78 8.45 4.38 2.42
C ALA A 78 8.87 3.24 3.36
N LEU A 79 10.01 2.59 3.12
CA LEU A 79 10.53 1.57 4.02
C LEU A 79 10.76 2.15 5.42
N GLU A 80 11.46 3.27 5.54
CA GLU A 80 11.71 3.93 6.84
C GLU A 80 10.40 4.26 7.57
N ALA A 81 9.37 4.73 6.86
CA ALA A 81 8.05 4.98 7.44
C ALA A 81 7.39 3.71 7.99
N LEU A 82 7.49 2.58 7.29
CA LEU A 82 6.92 1.30 7.71
C LEU A 82 7.71 0.64 8.86
N ILE A 83 9.04 0.74 8.84
CA ILE A 83 9.86 0.32 9.98
C ILE A 83 9.52 1.17 11.20
N ASN A 84 9.35 2.49 11.04
CA ASN A 84 8.88 3.33 12.13
C ASN A 84 7.49 2.94 12.62
N PHE A 85 6.58 2.55 11.74
CA PHE A 85 5.29 2.02 12.14
C PHE A 85 5.43 0.78 13.06
N CYS A 86 6.33 -0.15 12.74
CA CYS A 86 6.58 -1.35 13.57
C CYS A 86 7.02 -1.01 15.02
N TYR A 87 7.72 0.12 15.21
CA TYR A 87 8.20 0.55 16.53
C TYR A 87 7.28 1.51 17.26
N TYR A 88 6.48 2.30 16.54
CA TYR A 88 5.72 3.40 17.12
C TYR A 88 4.19 3.23 17.01
N GLY A 89 3.72 2.25 16.24
CA GLY A 89 2.30 1.99 16.01
C GLY A 89 1.58 3.16 15.32
N ARG A 90 2.32 4.01 14.59
CA ARG A 90 1.78 5.19 13.91
C ARG A 90 2.52 5.46 12.63
N ILE A 91 1.78 5.89 11.62
CA ILE A 91 2.31 6.29 10.32
C ILE A 91 1.62 7.57 9.84
N ARG A 92 2.34 8.42 9.11
CA ARG A 92 1.79 9.62 8.50
C ARG A 92 1.56 9.37 7.01
N ILE A 93 0.31 9.34 6.60
CA ILE A 93 -0.09 9.19 5.19
C ILE A 93 -0.45 10.57 4.61
N SER A 94 0.02 10.84 3.40
CA SER A 94 -0.23 12.07 2.63
C SER A 94 -0.51 11.74 1.17
N SER A 95 -1.04 12.72 0.42
CA SER A 95 -1.30 12.57 -1.01
C SER A 95 -0.04 12.33 -1.86
N THR A 96 1.14 12.61 -1.31
CA THR A 96 2.42 12.42 -1.98
C THR A 96 3.05 11.06 -1.67
N ASN A 97 2.99 10.61 -0.41
CA ASN A 97 3.66 9.37 0.00
C ASN A 97 2.78 8.12 -0.11
N VAL A 98 1.46 8.25 -0.18
CA VAL A 98 0.54 7.09 -0.23
C VAL A 98 0.85 6.14 -1.39
N TRP A 99 1.37 6.68 -2.49
CA TRP A 99 1.74 5.94 -3.70
C TRP A 99 2.99 5.07 -3.55
N SER A 100 3.88 5.37 -2.61
CA SER A 100 5.04 4.52 -2.29
C SER A 100 4.85 3.73 -0.99
N VAL A 101 4.05 4.22 -0.05
CA VAL A 101 3.72 3.52 1.20
C VAL A 101 2.80 2.33 0.97
N LEU A 102 1.72 2.45 0.15
CA LEU A 102 0.80 1.33 -0.07
C LEU A 102 1.51 0.09 -0.69
N PRO A 103 2.31 0.22 -1.76
CA PRO A 103 3.02 -0.91 -2.35
C PRO A 103 3.98 -1.56 -1.37
N ALA A 104 4.74 -0.75 -0.65
CA ALA A 104 5.69 -1.22 0.36
C ALA A 104 4.99 -1.93 1.52
N ALA A 105 3.82 -1.42 1.96
CA ALA A 105 3.01 -2.07 2.98
C ALA A 105 2.46 -3.42 2.48
N CYS A 106 2.09 -3.53 1.21
CA CYS A 106 1.68 -4.80 0.61
C CYS A 106 2.84 -5.80 0.56
N LEU A 107 4.04 -5.36 0.14
CA LEU A 107 5.23 -6.20 0.11
C LEU A 107 5.58 -6.73 1.50
N LEU A 108 5.61 -5.85 2.50
CA LEU A 108 5.94 -6.18 3.89
C LEU A 108 4.76 -6.80 4.66
N GLN A 109 3.62 -7.05 4.01
CA GLN A 109 2.42 -7.65 4.58
C GLN A 109 1.84 -6.89 5.79
N LEU A 110 1.96 -5.56 5.79
CA LEU A 110 1.40 -4.66 6.80
C LEU A 110 -0.05 -4.28 6.46
N ASN A 111 -0.98 -5.21 6.70
CA ASN A 111 -2.39 -5.06 6.33
C ASN A 111 -3.07 -3.83 6.96
N GLU A 112 -2.76 -3.50 8.22
CA GLU A 112 -3.32 -2.30 8.87
C GLU A 112 -2.93 -1.01 8.12
N VAL A 113 -1.67 -0.91 7.68
CA VAL A 113 -1.21 0.25 6.90
C VAL A 113 -1.82 0.23 5.50
N LYS A 114 -1.96 -0.95 4.87
CA LYS A 114 -2.63 -1.11 3.58
C LYS A 114 -4.07 -0.59 3.63
N GLU A 115 -4.81 -0.92 4.68
CA GLU A 115 -6.19 -0.46 4.92
C GLU A 115 -6.25 1.06 5.13
N GLN A 116 -5.36 1.62 5.97
CA GLN A 116 -5.29 3.06 6.20
C GLN A 116 -4.97 3.85 4.91
N CYS A 117 -4.06 3.34 4.09
CA CYS A 117 -3.76 3.93 2.78
C CYS A 117 -4.97 3.85 1.84
N SER A 118 -5.70 2.74 1.86
CA SER A 118 -6.90 2.54 1.03
C SER A 118 -8.02 3.50 1.42
N GLU A 119 -8.31 3.62 2.72
CA GLU A 119 -9.30 4.56 3.26
C GLU A 119 -8.92 6.02 2.95
N PHE A 120 -7.63 6.35 3.02
CA PHE A 120 -7.13 7.69 2.68
C PHE A 120 -7.39 8.05 1.21
N LEU A 121 -7.19 7.08 0.30
CA LEU A 121 -7.45 7.26 -1.14
C LEU A 121 -8.95 7.35 -1.43
N GLU A 122 -9.76 6.51 -0.79
CA GLU A 122 -11.21 6.50 -0.94
C GLU A 122 -11.83 7.86 -0.58
N LYS A 123 -11.44 8.43 0.58
CA LYS A 123 -11.90 9.75 1.03
C LYS A 123 -11.51 10.90 0.10
N ARG A 124 -10.57 10.68 -0.81
CA ARG A 124 -10.03 11.68 -1.75
C ARG A 124 -10.28 11.31 -3.20
N LEU A 125 -11.16 10.34 -3.43
CA LEU A 125 -11.56 9.91 -4.75
C LEU A 125 -12.26 11.05 -5.48
N GLY A 126 -11.80 11.36 -6.69
CA GLY A 126 -12.29 12.46 -7.50
C GLY A 126 -12.03 12.24 -8.98
N ALA A 127 -12.69 13.05 -9.83
CA ALA A 127 -12.61 12.92 -11.27
C ALA A 127 -11.17 12.92 -11.83
N SER A 128 -10.26 13.70 -11.24
CA SER A 128 -8.87 13.80 -11.68
C SER A 128 -7.96 12.65 -11.26
N ASN A 129 -8.37 11.81 -10.30
CA ASN A 129 -7.52 10.74 -9.76
C ASN A 129 -8.17 9.36 -9.72
N CYS A 130 -9.48 9.24 -10.01
CA CYS A 130 -10.23 7.99 -9.89
C CYS A 130 -9.68 6.84 -10.74
N LEU A 131 -9.19 7.13 -11.95
CA LEU A 131 -8.60 6.12 -12.83
C LEU A 131 -7.27 5.60 -12.28
N LYS A 132 -6.41 6.52 -11.81
CA LYS A 132 -5.16 6.15 -11.13
C LYS A 132 -5.44 5.34 -9.88
N ILE A 133 -6.39 5.76 -9.04
CA ILE A 133 -6.78 5.04 -7.83
C ILE A 133 -7.33 3.65 -8.16
N ARG A 134 -8.19 3.53 -9.18
CA ARG A 134 -8.75 2.24 -9.62
C ARG A 134 -7.65 1.27 -10.05
N ALA A 135 -6.76 1.70 -10.95
CA ALA A 135 -5.65 0.86 -11.41
C ALA A 135 -4.72 0.48 -10.26
N PHE A 136 -4.46 1.41 -9.34
CA PHE A 136 -3.64 1.17 -8.16
C PHE A 136 -4.30 0.16 -7.20
N ALA A 137 -5.61 0.27 -6.99
CA ALA A 137 -6.35 -0.65 -6.14
C ALA A 137 -6.39 -2.08 -6.72
N ASP A 138 -6.48 -2.21 -8.04
CA ASP A 138 -6.43 -3.50 -8.75
C ASP A 138 -5.06 -4.18 -8.56
N THR A 139 -3.97 -3.46 -8.84
CA THR A 139 -2.59 -3.96 -8.71
C THR A 139 -2.26 -4.51 -7.33
N TYR A 140 -2.76 -3.87 -6.26
CA TYR A 140 -2.44 -4.24 -4.87
C TYR A 140 -3.56 -5.01 -4.17
N ALA A 141 -4.57 -5.49 -4.92
CA ALA A 141 -5.72 -6.22 -4.42
C ALA A 141 -6.39 -5.50 -3.23
N CYS A 142 -6.72 -4.23 -3.42
CA CYS A 142 -7.50 -3.42 -2.49
C CYS A 142 -8.98 -3.41 -2.93
N ASP A 143 -9.69 -4.52 -2.74
CA ASP A 143 -11.02 -4.75 -3.32
C ASP A 143 -12.07 -3.68 -2.95
N GLY A 144 -12.05 -3.21 -1.71
CA GLY A 144 -12.94 -2.14 -1.26
C GLY A 144 -12.71 -0.83 -2.02
N LEU A 145 -11.44 -0.41 -2.12
CA LEU A 145 -11.05 0.78 -2.87
C LEU A 145 -11.31 0.62 -4.38
N LEU A 146 -11.05 -0.56 -4.92
CA LEU A 146 -11.30 -0.89 -6.33
C LEU A 146 -12.77 -0.72 -6.66
N ARG A 147 -13.65 -1.28 -5.83
CA ARG A 147 -15.10 -1.16 -5.99
C ARG A 147 -15.57 0.30 -5.90
N CYS A 148 -15.13 1.04 -4.88
CA CYS A 148 -15.49 2.46 -4.74
C CYS A 148 -15.02 3.31 -5.92
N ALA A 149 -13.78 3.08 -6.40
CA ALA A 149 -13.25 3.76 -7.58
C ALA A 149 -14.03 3.41 -8.84
N HIS A 150 -14.38 2.14 -9.03
CA HIS A 150 -15.19 1.67 -10.16
C HIS A 150 -16.59 2.29 -10.15
N GLU A 151 -17.31 2.23 -9.02
CA GLU A 151 -18.65 2.82 -8.86
C GLU A 151 -18.63 4.34 -9.15
N TYR A 152 -17.60 5.05 -8.67
CA TYR A 152 -17.43 6.48 -8.93
C TYR A 152 -17.27 6.78 -10.43
N ILE A 153 -16.47 5.99 -11.15
CA ILE A 153 -16.25 6.15 -12.59
C ILE A 153 -17.56 5.94 -13.36
N LEU A 154 -18.32 4.90 -13.02
CA LEU A 154 -19.62 4.62 -13.66
C LEU A 154 -20.64 5.74 -13.43
N HIS A 155 -20.69 6.29 -12.21
CA HIS A 155 -21.62 7.38 -11.89
C HIS A 155 -21.25 8.71 -12.56
N ASN A 156 -19.95 8.99 -12.73
CA ASN A 156 -19.45 10.25 -13.31
C ASN A 156 -19.10 10.11 -14.80
N PHE A 157 -19.54 9.03 -15.44
CA PHE A 157 -19.16 8.64 -16.80
C PHE A 157 -19.29 9.77 -17.84
N LYS A 158 -20.34 10.59 -17.75
CA LYS A 158 -20.60 11.73 -18.65
C LYS A 158 -19.49 12.80 -18.62
N VAL A 159 -18.78 12.94 -17.50
CA VAL A 159 -17.65 13.87 -17.36
C VAL A 159 -16.45 13.38 -18.19
N PHE A 160 -16.31 12.06 -18.36
CA PHE A 160 -15.23 11.43 -19.13
C PHE A 160 -15.53 11.32 -20.63
N GLU A 161 -16.81 11.37 -21.06
CA GLU A 161 -17.20 11.42 -22.48
C GLU A 161 -16.64 12.65 -23.23
N ALA A 162 -16.29 13.74 -22.53
CA ALA A 162 -15.79 14.97 -23.16
C ALA A 162 -14.29 14.93 -23.52
N VAL A 163 -13.56 13.86 -23.18
CA VAL A 163 -12.08 13.85 -23.23
C VAL A 163 -11.50 13.09 -24.43
N VAL A 164 -12.25 12.25 -25.17
CA VAL A 164 -11.71 11.54 -26.34
C VAL A 164 -12.76 11.29 -27.43
N GLU A 165 -12.49 11.76 -28.66
CA GLU A 165 -13.31 11.53 -29.85
C GLU A 165 -12.48 10.80 -30.94
N TRP A 166 -12.77 9.51 -31.17
CA TRP A 166 -12.52 8.86 -32.46
C TRP A 166 -13.71 8.00 -32.83
N VAL A 167 -14.53 8.48 -33.78
CA VAL A 167 -15.65 7.73 -34.34
C VAL A 167 -15.18 6.99 -35.58
N ARG A 168 -15.00 5.67 -35.50
CA ARG A 168 -15.05 4.80 -36.68
C ARG A 168 -16.07 3.69 -36.45
N ARG A 169 -17.17 3.77 -37.21
CA ARG A 169 -18.22 2.75 -37.35
C ARG A 169 -18.86 2.31 -36.03
N GLY A 170 -19.53 3.26 -35.37
CA GLY A 170 -20.62 2.95 -34.45
C GLY A 170 -20.22 2.35 -33.10
N VAL A 171 -18.94 2.30 -32.73
CA VAL A 171 -18.50 1.96 -31.36
C VAL A 171 -17.82 3.19 -30.77
N LYS A 172 -18.27 3.64 -29.60
CA LYS A 172 -17.54 4.66 -28.82
C LYS A 172 -16.51 3.91 -27.98
N VAL A 173 -15.25 4.27 -28.12
CA VAL A 173 -14.16 3.68 -27.36
C VAL A 173 -13.39 4.81 -26.72
N ALA A 174 -13.20 4.74 -25.40
CA ALA A 174 -12.35 5.67 -24.68
C ALA A 174 -11.00 4.99 -24.45
N VAL A 175 -9.92 5.62 -24.92
CA VAL A 175 -8.56 5.21 -24.56
C VAL A 175 -8.10 6.14 -23.46
N PHE A 176 -7.74 5.58 -22.31
CA PHE A 176 -7.14 6.35 -21.22
C PHE A 176 -6.03 5.53 -20.55
N ASP A 177 -4.84 6.12 -20.40
CA ASP A 177 -3.64 5.48 -19.84
C ASP A 177 -3.35 4.08 -20.40
N ASN A 178 -3.33 3.94 -21.73
CA ASN A 178 -3.08 2.67 -22.44
C ASN A 178 -4.12 1.55 -22.23
N PHE A 179 -5.24 1.81 -21.56
CA PHE A 179 -6.37 0.85 -21.47
C PHE A 179 -7.52 1.27 -22.38
N LEU A 180 -8.06 0.28 -23.09
CA LEU A 180 -9.21 0.43 -23.99
C LEU A 180 -10.49 0.17 -23.20
N TYR A 181 -11.36 1.18 -23.10
CA TYR A 181 -12.69 1.02 -22.50
C TYR A 181 -13.73 1.05 -23.63
N ALA A 182 -14.47 -0.04 -23.79
CA ALA A 182 -15.58 -0.08 -24.74
C ALA A 182 -16.78 0.64 -24.11
N VAL A 183 -17.14 1.79 -24.70
CA VAL A 183 -18.22 2.66 -24.22
C VAL A 183 -19.47 2.46 -25.08
N GLY A 184 -19.83 1.20 -25.32
CA GLY A 184 -21.00 0.86 -26.12
C GLY A 184 -20.94 1.36 -27.58
N GLY A 185 -21.92 0.90 -28.36
CA GLY A 185 -22.05 1.21 -29.76
C GLY A 185 -23.45 1.69 -30.15
N TYR A 186 -23.52 2.48 -31.21
CA TYR A 186 -24.73 2.95 -31.88
C TYR A 186 -24.66 2.52 -33.35
N ASP A 187 -25.54 1.59 -33.72
CA ASP A 187 -25.64 1.03 -35.08
C ASP A 187 -26.66 1.76 -35.97
N GLY A 188 -27.26 2.83 -35.45
CA GLY A 188 -28.33 3.58 -36.13
C GLY A 188 -29.74 3.28 -35.63
N ASN A 189 -29.95 2.27 -34.77
CA ASN A 189 -31.27 1.95 -34.20
C ASN A 189 -31.27 1.73 -32.68
N MET A 190 -30.15 1.33 -32.07
CA MET A 190 -30.10 1.09 -30.61
C MET A 190 -28.77 1.50 -29.98
N HIS A 191 -28.82 2.11 -28.80
CA HIS A 191 -27.63 2.29 -27.95
C HIS A 191 -27.36 0.97 -27.21
N LEU A 192 -26.26 0.30 -27.53
CA LEU A 192 -25.82 -0.89 -26.80
C LEU A 192 -25.36 -0.47 -25.39
N LYS A 193 -26.13 -0.89 -24.38
CA LYS A 193 -25.70 -0.85 -22.97
C LYS A 193 -24.87 -2.10 -22.70
N SER A 194 -23.56 -2.05 -22.91
CA SER A 194 -22.67 -2.98 -22.22
C SER A 194 -21.29 -2.40 -22.05
N THR A 195 -20.97 -2.23 -20.77
CA THR A 195 -19.63 -2.11 -20.20
C THR A 195 -19.03 -3.51 -20.09
N GLU A 196 -17.95 -3.76 -20.83
CA GLU A 196 -16.86 -4.66 -20.45
C GLU A 196 -15.53 -3.94 -20.72
#